data_AF-A0A3M9MZM9-F1
#
_entry.id   AF-A0A3M9MZM9-F1
#
_cell.length_a   1.000
_cell.length_b   1.000
_cell.length_c   1.000
_cell.angle_alpha   90.00
_cell.angle_beta   90.00
_cell.angle_gamma   90.00
#
_symmetry.space_group_name_H-M   'P 1'
#
loop_
_entity.id
_entity.type
_entity.pdbx_description
1 polymer ?
#
loop_
_entity_poly.entity_id
_entity_poly.type
_entity_poly.pdbx_seq_one_letter_code
_entity_poly.pdbx_strand_id
1 'polypeptide(L)'
;MSQKLTITKAPQFIEAAYNRIVFEVSYSDYTLGDMFFLEVYDSITSKLLTTLVKNGTGLGLCEFDVSDIVQSLFPEPKVLNPNVVMQKDESALVSYQVKIGVVKLVNRVQVKSYHYISDVLYGLRAALSLDGSESVSSSLVVDYNREAKFLTSITPNQSESSDLFLPVLVTAPTEVKLVCNYYTSRRETEHTLPTLGVYVFNVRPSLQGSNASGLSVWLESETPTYLATATATVNCEQAGYIGSMTATATDFSTLTKPDALTKAMSKAASLAQANLVCVVDENAVQYTSTQSYTAHCSDGYTGSYTSTQTRTSFISQEDAYTKALNAAQADAQAKLVCTPAVTYTSTQTYTAYCPEGEQGSYTSTKQATSTISQADADAKAFAAAKAESEANLLCIPNEPNINPYLEGYQQGHIDAASYAPYRGGSCPMHIILTLEECEQWKAGYSDGWREAGGGAVEV
;
A
#
# COMPACT_ATOMS: atom_id res chain seq x y z
N MET A 1 -1.27 -8.30 -13.04
CA MET A 1 -1.60 -7.22 -12.09
C MET A 1 -0.42 -7.06 -11.14
N SER A 2 0.19 -5.89 -11.08
CA SER A 2 1.28 -5.59 -10.15
C SER A 2 0.65 -5.04 -8.86
N GLN A 3 0.69 -5.81 -7.77
CA GLN A 3 0.33 -5.32 -6.45
C GLN A 3 1.42 -4.34 -6.00
N LYS A 4 1.09 -3.05 -5.94
CA LYS A 4 2.00 -2.00 -5.51
C LYS A 4 1.83 -1.83 -4.01
N LEU A 5 2.74 -2.42 -3.23
CA LEU A 5 2.94 -2.02 -1.84
C LEU A 5 3.48 -0.59 -1.87
N THR A 6 2.62 0.40 -1.66
CA THR A 6 3.10 1.73 -1.32
C THR A 6 3.46 1.65 0.15
N ILE A 7 4.74 1.36 0.43
CA ILE A 7 5.29 1.62 1.76
C ILE A 7 5.26 3.15 1.91
N THR A 8 4.17 3.70 2.45
CA THR A 8 3.96 5.15 2.60
C THR A 8 4.99 5.80 3.53
N LYS A 9 5.80 4.98 4.21
CA LYS A 9 7.04 5.34 4.87
C LYS A 9 8.00 4.16 4.80
N ALA A 10 9.07 4.23 4.00
CA ALA A 10 10.21 3.31 4.17
C ALA A 10 10.48 3.17 5.67
N PRO A 11 10.63 1.96 6.24
CA PRO A 11 10.86 1.79 7.67
C PRO A 11 12.05 2.67 8.04
N GLN A 12 11.74 3.83 8.60
CA GLN A 12 12.73 4.73 9.12
C GLN A 12 13.24 3.99 10.34
N PHE A 13 14.40 3.38 10.17
CA PHE A 13 15.24 2.96 11.26
C PHE A 13 15.21 4.05 12.33
N ILE A 14 15.02 3.64 13.59
CA ILE A 14 14.98 4.49 14.79
C ILE A 14 13.55 4.89 15.22
N GLU A 15 12.74 3.89 15.57
CA GLU A 15 11.95 3.92 16.81
C GLU A 15 12.02 2.51 17.42
N ALA A 16 13.09 2.22 18.17
CA ALA A 16 13.21 0.96 18.91
C ALA A 16 12.09 0.76 19.98
N ALA A 17 11.24 1.77 20.18
CA ALA A 17 10.08 1.72 21.06
C ALA A 17 8.76 1.47 20.33
N TYR A 18 8.72 1.52 18.99
CA TYR A 18 7.51 1.31 18.20
C TYR A 18 7.84 0.69 16.84
N ASN A 19 8.17 -0.61 16.82
CA ASN A 19 8.28 -1.34 15.56
C ASN A 19 6.87 -1.66 15.04
N ARG A 20 6.27 -0.71 14.31
CA ARG A 20 4.98 -0.89 13.66
C ARG A 20 5.17 -1.21 12.18
N ILE A 21 4.63 -2.35 11.75
CA ILE A 21 4.59 -2.73 10.34
C ILE A 21 3.19 -2.45 9.81
N VAL A 22 3.12 -1.45 8.93
CA VAL A 22 1.90 -1.05 8.24
C VAL A 22 1.96 -1.56 6.81
N PHE A 23 0.90 -2.24 6.37
CA PHE A 23 0.76 -2.61 4.96
C PHE A 23 -0.68 -2.47 4.49
N GLU A 24 -0.80 -2.27 3.19
CA GLU A 24 -2.06 -2.03 2.50
C GLU A 24 -2.27 -3.12 1.43
N VAL A 25 -3.46 -3.69 1.40
CA VAL A 25 -3.89 -4.70 0.44
C VAL A 25 -5.07 -4.16 -0.37
N SER A 26 -5.04 -4.38 -1.69
CA SER A 26 -6.13 -3.99 -2.59
C SER A 26 -7.46 -4.63 -2.17
N TYR A 27 -8.54 -3.85 -2.22
CA TYR A 27 -9.92 -4.29 -1.97
C TYR A 27 -10.36 -5.47 -2.84
N SER A 28 -9.78 -5.65 -4.04
CA SER A 28 -10.09 -6.79 -4.91
C SER A 28 -9.70 -8.14 -4.31
N ASP A 29 -8.72 -8.15 -3.40
CA ASP A 29 -8.10 -9.36 -2.86
C ASP A 29 -8.52 -9.64 -1.41
N TYR A 30 -9.34 -8.77 -0.81
CA TYR A 30 -9.68 -8.76 0.61
C TYR A 30 -11.18 -8.48 0.83
N THR A 31 -11.83 -9.25 1.69
CA THR A 31 -13.24 -9.07 2.07
C THR A 31 -13.42 -8.86 3.57
N LEU A 32 -14.50 -8.18 3.98
CA LEU A 32 -14.83 -8.00 5.39
C LEU A 32 -15.00 -9.37 6.06
N GLY A 33 -14.18 -9.66 7.07
CA GLY A 33 -14.11 -10.97 7.73
C GLY A 33 -12.84 -11.77 7.42
N ASP A 34 -12.08 -11.39 6.40
CA ASP A 34 -10.73 -11.91 6.20
C ASP A 34 -9.78 -11.38 7.29
N MET A 35 -8.82 -12.22 7.71
CA MET A 35 -7.81 -11.85 8.70
C MET A 35 -6.49 -11.54 8.01
N PHE A 36 -5.80 -10.51 8.46
CA PHE A 36 -4.41 -10.29 8.12
C PHE A 36 -3.52 -11.12 9.03
N PHE A 37 -2.39 -11.58 8.51
CA PHE A 37 -1.34 -12.17 9.33
C PHE A 37 0.03 -11.59 8.98
N LEU A 38 0.90 -11.57 9.99
CA LEU A 38 2.31 -11.23 9.86
C LEU A 38 3.13 -12.29 10.59
N GLU A 39 3.98 -12.99 9.85
CA GLU A 39 4.94 -13.94 10.40
C GLU A 39 6.31 -13.27 10.51
N VAL A 40 6.91 -13.30 11.70
CA VAL A 40 8.27 -12.82 11.94
C VAL A 40 9.21 -14.01 11.99
N TYR A 41 10.29 -13.94 11.21
CA TYR A 41 11.32 -14.96 11.14
C TYR A 41 12.65 -14.39 11.63
N ASP A 42 13.41 -15.21 12.34
CA ASP A 42 14.83 -14.96 12.56
C ASP A 42 15.55 -15.10 11.22
N SER A 43 16.25 -14.05 10.78
CA SER A 43 16.88 -14.05 9.46
C SER A 43 18.11 -14.97 9.36
N ILE A 44 18.74 -15.30 10.49
CA ILE A 44 19.92 -16.17 10.55
C ILE A 44 19.47 -17.62 10.51
N THR A 45 18.51 -17.99 11.35
CA THR A 45 18.07 -19.40 11.49
C THR A 45 16.90 -19.75 10.57
N SER A 46 16.27 -18.76 9.93
CA SER A 46 15.01 -18.90 9.19
C SER A 46 13.87 -19.51 10.01
N LYS A 47 13.98 -19.48 11.34
CA LYS A 47 12.98 -20.02 12.27
C LYS A 47 11.83 -19.03 12.41
N LEU A 48 10.60 -19.53 12.27
CA LEU A 48 9.39 -18.75 12.59
C LEU A 48 9.40 -18.45 14.10
N LEU A 49 9.42 -17.17 14.44
CA LEU A 49 9.39 -16.70 15.82
C LEU A 49 7.96 -16.63 16.32
N THR A 50 7.08 -16.03 15.51
CA THR A 50 5.69 -15.80 15.87
C THR A 50 4.85 -15.49 14.64
N THR A 51 3.55 -15.69 14.79
CA THR A 51 2.53 -15.24 13.84
C THR A 51 1.60 -14.28 14.57
N LEU A 52 1.59 -13.03 14.14
CA LEU A 52 0.59 -12.06 14.54
C LEU A 52 -0.60 -12.16 13.59
N VAL A 53 -1.80 -12.05 14.13
CA VAL A 53 -3.05 -12.02 13.35
C VAL A 53 -3.90 -10.84 13.78
N LYS A 54 -4.60 -10.22 12.83
CA LYS A 54 -5.51 -9.11 13.09
C LYS A 54 -6.70 -9.22 12.16
N ASN A 55 -7.91 -9.00 12.69
CA ASN A 55 -9.09 -8.88 11.85
C ASN A 55 -8.93 -7.65 10.97
N GLY A 56 -9.13 -7.81 9.66
CA GLY A 56 -9.07 -6.66 8.78
C GLY A 56 -10.30 -5.77 8.96
N THR A 57 -10.07 -4.47 8.77
CA THR A 57 -11.05 -3.41 9.07
C THR A 57 -12.03 -3.15 7.93
N GLY A 58 -11.93 -3.87 6.82
CA GLY A 58 -12.61 -3.50 5.58
C GLY A 58 -11.85 -2.48 4.74
N LEU A 59 -10.83 -1.79 5.28
CA LEU A 59 -10.14 -0.69 4.61
C LEU A 59 -8.90 -1.08 3.80
N GLY A 60 -8.56 -2.38 3.78
CA GLY A 60 -7.31 -2.86 3.18
C GLY A 60 -6.04 -2.49 3.96
N LEU A 61 -6.12 -1.63 4.98
CA LEU A 61 -4.99 -1.21 5.81
C LEU A 61 -4.88 -2.06 7.08
N CYS A 62 -3.68 -2.58 7.36
CA CYS A 62 -3.38 -3.30 8.60
C CYS A 62 -2.06 -2.84 9.22
N GLU A 63 -2.04 -2.82 10.55
CA GLU A 63 -0.88 -2.42 11.36
C GLU A 63 -0.61 -3.45 12.44
N PHE A 64 0.64 -3.93 12.50
CA PHE A 64 1.15 -4.86 13.48
C PHE A 64 2.25 -4.22 14.32
N ASP A 65 2.13 -4.30 15.64
CA ASP A 65 3.23 -3.98 16.55
C ASP A 65 4.09 -5.22 16.75
N VAL A 66 5.37 -5.13 16.37
CA VAL A 66 6.35 -6.23 16.51
C VAL A 66 7.40 -5.92 17.58
N SER A 67 7.19 -4.88 18.40
CA SER A 67 8.18 -4.41 19.38
C SER A 67 8.58 -5.51 20.37
N ASP A 68 7.61 -6.17 21.01
CA ASP A 68 7.88 -7.26 21.97
C ASP A 68 8.65 -8.43 21.35
N ILE A 69 8.32 -8.74 20.09
CA ILE A 69 8.92 -9.86 19.35
C ILE A 69 10.37 -9.53 19.02
N VAL A 70 10.61 -8.33 18.48
CA VAL A 70 11.96 -7.86 18.18
C VAL A 70 12.76 -7.70 19.48
N GLN A 71 12.13 -7.30 20.59
CA GLN A 71 12.77 -7.23 21.90
C GLN A 71 13.23 -8.61 22.38
N SER A 72 12.41 -9.64 22.17
CA SER A 72 12.73 -11.03 22.53
C SER A 72 13.88 -11.64 21.71
N LEU A 73 14.19 -11.06 20.54
CA LEU A 73 15.28 -11.52 19.69
C LEU A 73 16.65 -11.08 20.18
N PHE A 74 16.72 -10.00 20.96
CA PHE A 74 18.01 -9.51 21.42
C PHE A 74 18.56 -10.50 22.46
N PRO A 75 19.83 -10.92 22.32
CA PRO A 75 20.50 -11.66 23.37
C PRO A 75 20.48 -10.90 24.71
N GLU A 76 20.72 -11.62 25.81
CA GLU A 76 20.96 -10.98 27.10
C GLU A 76 22.02 -9.88 26.94
N PRO A 77 21.75 -8.66 27.44
CA PRO A 77 22.69 -7.56 27.30
C PRO A 77 24.03 -7.97 27.88
N LYS A 78 25.09 -7.84 27.08
CA LYS A 78 26.44 -7.96 27.63
C LYS A 78 26.64 -6.79 28.60
N VAL A 79 27.10 -7.08 29.81
CA VAL A 79 27.52 -6.04 30.75
C VAL A 79 28.64 -5.24 30.10
N LEU A 80 28.34 -4.01 29.69
CA LEU A 80 29.30 -3.13 29.06
C LEU A 80 30.30 -2.66 30.12
N ASN A 81 31.58 -2.62 29.76
CA ASN A 81 32.59 -2.11 30.67
C ASN A 81 32.49 -0.58 30.69
N PRO A 82 32.06 0.04 31.80
CA PRO A 82 31.82 1.47 31.82
C PRO A 82 33.12 2.28 31.72
N ASN A 83 34.30 1.65 31.89
CA ASN A 83 35.59 2.33 31.72
C ASN A 83 36.07 2.35 30.27
N VAL A 84 35.34 1.72 29.35
CA VAL A 84 35.66 1.73 27.93
C VAL A 84 34.77 2.77 27.25
N VAL A 85 35.38 3.76 26.61
CA VAL A 85 34.68 4.84 25.90
C VAL A 85 33.79 4.31 24.78
N MET A 86 34.20 3.20 24.15
CA MET A 86 33.53 2.62 22.99
C MET A 86 33.70 1.10 23.00
N GLN A 87 32.59 0.38 22.98
CA GLN A 87 32.59 -1.08 22.96
C GLN A 87 31.68 -1.60 21.85
N LYS A 88 32.12 -2.61 21.10
CA LYS A 88 31.25 -3.32 20.16
C LYS A 88 30.20 -4.11 20.96
N ASP A 89 28.93 -3.90 20.67
CA ASP A 89 27.83 -4.65 21.28
C ASP A 89 27.05 -5.42 20.22
N GLU A 90 27.38 -6.70 20.10
CA GLU A 90 26.69 -7.62 19.20
C GLU A 90 25.30 -8.01 19.72
N SER A 91 24.98 -7.72 21.00
CA SER A 91 23.66 -7.95 21.58
C SER A 91 22.67 -6.81 21.34
N ALA A 92 23.14 -5.68 20.78
CA ALA A 92 22.32 -4.51 20.50
C ALA A 92 21.71 -4.51 19.08
N LEU A 93 22.01 -5.51 18.25
CA LEU A 93 21.49 -5.66 16.89
C LEU A 93 20.83 -7.02 16.70
N VAL A 94 19.63 -7.02 16.15
CA VAL A 94 18.96 -8.24 15.66
C VAL A 94 18.56 -8.06 14.22
N SER A 95 18.46 -9.17 13.51
CA SER A 95 18.03 -9.19 12.11
C SER A 95 16.87 -10.17 11.93
N TYR A 96 15.83 -9.73 11.25
CA TYR A 96 14.59 -10.49 11.10
C TYR A 96 13.99 -10.30 9.71
N GLN A 97 13.14 -11.23 9.28
CA GLN A 97 12.36 -11.13 8.05
C GLN A 97 10.88 -11.21 8.40
N VAL A 98 10.04 -10.59 7.58
CA VAL A 98 8.59 -10.72 7.74
C VAL A 98 7.95 -11.29 6.49
N LYS A 99 6.97 -12.17 6.70
CA LYS A 99 6.05 -12.62 5.65
C LYS A 99 4.66 -12.17 6.00
N ILE A 100 3.99 -11.58 5.04
CA ILE A 100 2.70 -10.93 5.24
C ILE A 100 1.69 -11.51 4.28
N GLY A 101 0.47 -11.68 4.77
CA GLY A 101 -0.61 -12.16 3.93
C GLY A 101 -1.99 -12.07 4.56
N VAL A 102 -2.92 -12.81 3.95
CA VAL A 102 -4.33 -12.88 4.36
C VAL A 102 -4.69 -14.33 4.64
N VAL A 103 -5.50 -14.55 5.68
CA VAL A 103 -6.17 -15.82 5.97
C VAL A 103 -7.63 -15.69 5.59
N LYS A 104 -8.09 -16.54 4.66
CA LYS A 104 -9.48 -16.59 4.19
C LYS A 104 -10.17 -17.85 4.70
N LEU A 105 -11.46 -17.77 4.96
CA LEU A 105 -12.27 -18.96 5.27
C LEU A 105 -12.95 -19.48 4.00
N VAL A 106 -12.36 -20.49 3.36
CA VAL A 106 -12.91 -21.13 2.16
C VAL A 106 -13.51 -22.48 2.56
N ASN A 107 -14.83 -22.64 2.42
CA ASN A 107 -15.53 -23.88 2.78
C ASN A 107 -15.25 -24.36 4.23
N ARG A 108 -15.22 -23.43 5.19
CA ARG A 108 -14.87 -23.66 6.60
C ARG A 108 -13.40 -24.06 6.86
N VAL A 109 -12.54 -24.02 5.85
CA VAL A 109 -11.09 -24.23 5.98
C VAL A 109 -10.38 -22.89 5.93
N GLN A 110 -9.46 -22.66 6.87
CA GLN A 110 -8.59 -21.48 6.83
C GLN A 110 -7.50 -21.69 5.77
N VAL A 111 -7.49 -20.84 4.75
CA VAL A 111 -6.49 -20.83 3.69
C VAL A 111 -5.61 -19.61 3.88
N LYS A 112 -4.30 -19.85 4.03
CA LYS A 112 -3.28 -18.82 4.20
C LYS A 112 -2.66 -18.48 2.85
N SER A 113 -2.68 -17.20 2.47
CA SER A 113 -2.08 -16.71 1.23
C SER A 113 -1.05 -15.63 1.50
N TYR A 114 0.19 -15.87 1.06
CA TYR A 114 1.29 -14.92 1.20
C TYR A 114 1.25 -13.92 0.06
N HIS A 115 1.31 -12.64 0.41
CA HIS A 115 1.35 -11.54 -0.55
C HIS A 115 2.72 -10.85 -0.59
N TYR A 116 3.47 -10.93 0.51
CA TYR A 116 4.75 -10.24 0.62
C TYR A 116 5.75 -11.01 1.50
N ILE A 117 7.03 -10.93 1.12
CA ILE A 117 8.19 -11.39 1.88
C ILE A 117 9.17 -10.22 1.87
N SER A 118 9.58 -9.75 3.04
CA SER A 118 10.55 -8.67 3.16
C SER A 118 11.97 -9.13 2.87
N ASP A 119 12.82 -8.18 2.49
CA ASP A 119 14.27 -8.31 2.70
C ASP A 119 14.59 -8.42 4.21
N VAL A 120 15.87 -8.64 4.55
CA VAL A 120 16.32 -8.65 5.94
C VAL A 120 16.16 -7.26 6.55
N LEU A 121 15.35 -7.20 7.61
CA LEU A 121 15.15 -6.03 8.46
C LEU A 121 16.07 -6.13 9.67
N TYR A 122 16.36 -5.00 10.30
CA TYR A 122 17.24 -4.93 11.47
C TYR A 122 16.59 -4.11 12.59
N GLY A 123 16.66 -4.64 13.81
CA GLY A 123 16.27 -3.95 15.04
C GLY A 123 17.50 -3.51 15.82
N LEU A 124 17.53 -2.26 16.26
CA LEU A 124 18.60 -1.70 17.11
C LEU A 124 18.02 -1.38 18.49
N ARG A 125 18.69 -1.79 19.56
CA ARG A 125 18.30 -1.42 20.94
C ARG A 125 18.72 0.04 21.21
N ALA A 126 17.78 0.92 21.61
CA ALA A 126 18.01 2.37 21.65
C ALA A 126 18.80 2.90 22.87
N ALA A 127 18.85 2.19 23.99
CA ALA A 127 19.69 2.53 25.14
C ALA A 127 19.76 1.34 26.12
N LEU A 128 20.85 1.25 26.87
CA LEU A 128 20.99 0.34 28.02
C LEU A 128 21.16 1.21 29.28
N SER A 129 20.30 1.02 30.28
CA SER A 129 20.59 1.55 31.62
C SER A 129 21.68 0.70 32.27
N LEU A 130 22.66 1.34 32.92
CA LEU A 130 23.80 0.69 33.56
C LEU A 130 23.43 -0.30 34.66
N ASP A 131 22.31 -0.05 35.34
CA ASP A 131 21.83 -0.80 36.49
C ASP A 131 20.88 -1.95 36.10
N GLY A 132 20.58 -2.11 34.81
CA GLY A 132 19.60 -3.07 34.33
C GLY A 132 18.15 -2.72 34.67
N SER A 133 17.86 -1.51 35.16
CA SER A 133 16.50 -1.03 35.34
C SER A 133 15.99 -0.44 34.02
N GLU A 134 14.96 -1.02 33.43
CA GLU A 134 14.45 -0.66 32.09
C GLU A 134 13.74 0.71 32.03
N SER A 135 13.81 1.56 33.06
CA SER A 135 13.06 2.82 33.07
C SER A 135 13.84 3.98 32.44
N VAL A 136 14.09 3.91 31.13
CA VAL A 136 14.42 5.12 30.37
C VAL A 136 13.10 5.83 30.09
N SER A 137 12.90 7.01 30.69
CA SER A 137 11.65 7.77 30.51
C SER A 137 11.37 8.04 29.02
N SER A 138 10.10 7.96 28.63
CA SER A 138 9.56 8.15 27.26
C SER A 138 9.82 9.54 26.63
N SER A 139 10.69 10.36 27.21
CA SER A 139 10.89 11.77 26.86
C SER A 139 12.06 12.03 25.89
N LEU A 140 12.81 11.00 25.48
CA LEU A 140 13.85 11.12 24.45
C LEU A 140 13.24 10.96 23.05
N VAL A 141 12.46 11.96 22.62
CA VAL A 141 11.93 12.02 21.25
C VAL A 141 13.00 12.60 20.35
N VAL A 142 13.45 11.82 19.36
CA VAL A 142 14.41 12.29 18.35
C VAL A 142 13.66 12.64 17.06
N ASP A 143 13.83 13.87 16.57
CA ASP A 143 13.19 14.36 15.34
C ASP A 143 14.11 14.12 14.13
N TYR A 144 13.68 13.25 13.22
CA TYR A 144 14.46 12.78 12.06
C TYR A 144 13.90 13.21 10.70
N ASN A 145 13.06 14.25 10.63
CA ASN A 145 12.51 14.74 9.34
C ASN A 145 13.50 15.60 8.50
N ARG A 146 14.81 15.48 8.68
CA ARG A 146 15.86 16.16 7.88
C ARG A 146 16.97 15.18 7.51
N GLU A 147 17.68 15.41 6.39
CA GLU A 147 18.90 14.66 6.02
C GLU A 147 19.79 14.46 7.25
N ALA A 148 20.24 13.22 7.49
CA ALA A 148 20.84 12.75 8.74
C ALA A 148 22.09 13.55 9.13
N LYS A 149 21.88 14.68 9.81
CA LYS A 149 22.81 15.32 10.73
C LYS A 149 22.44 14.83 12.12
N PHE A 150 23.21 13.90 12.66
CA PHE A 150 23.01 13.36 14.01
C PHE A 150 23.13 14.50 15.03
N LEU A 151 21.99 14.99 15.53
CA LEU A 151 21.90 15.94 16.63
C LEU A 151 20.96 15.36 17.67
N THR A 152 21.50 14.78 18.73
CA THR A 152 20.75 14.50 19.95
C THR A 152 21.05 15.63 20.94
N SER A 153 20.17 16.63 21.03
CA SER A 153 20.23 17.57 22.16
C SER A 153 19.59 16.91 23.38
N ILE A 154 20.40 16.41 24.31
CA ILE A 154 19.91 16.02 25.63
C ILE A 154 19.71 17.32 26.42
N THR A 155 18.47 17.65 26.77
CA THR A 155 18.18 18.81 27.63
C THR A 155 18.56 18.47 29.08
N PRO A 156 19.52 19.19 29.69
CA PRO A 156 20.12 18.80 30.96
C PRO A 156 19.29 19.32 32.13
N ASN A 157 18.08 18.77 32.34
CA ASN A 157 17.28 19.09 33.53
C ASN A 157 17.10 17.92 34.50
N GLN A 158 17.85 16.83 34.34
CA GLN A 158 17.91 15.76 35.34
C GLN A 158 19.33 15.67 35.91
N SER A 159 19.43 15.88 37.23
CA SER A 159 20.66 15.97 37.99
C SER A 159 21.21 14.62 38.47
N GLU A 160 20.88 13.53 37.78
CA GLU A 160 21.35 12.20 38.20
C GLU A 160 22.50 11.73 37.31
N SER A 161 23.57 11.32 37.97
CA SER A 161 24.89 11.00 37.43
C SER A 161 24.95 9.64 36.72
N SER A 162 23.94 9.28 35.95
CA SER A 162 23.94 8.01 35.21
C SER A 162 24.82 8.15 33.96
N ASP A 163 25.78 7.24 33.79
CA ASP A 163 26.48 7.15 32.50
C ASP A 163 25.45 6.76 31.43
N LEU A 164 25.43 7.50 30.32
CA LEU A 164 24.51 7.24 29.21
C LEU A 164 25.25 6.51 28.10
N PHE A 165 24.70 5.39 27.66
CA PHE A 165 25.21 4.65 26.52
C PHE A 165 24.43 5.01 25.25
N LEU A 166 25.13 5.54 24.25
CA LEU A 166 24.56 5.84 22.94
C LEU A 166 24.95 4.73 21.94
N PRO A 167 24.00 3.91 21.45
CA PRO A 167 24.28 2.94 20.41
C PRO A 167 24.40 3.65 19.06
N VAL A 168 25.46 3.32 18.32
CA VAL A 168 25.73 3.80 16.97
C VAL A 168 25.93 2.58 16.07
N LEU A 169 25.05 2.43 15.08
CA LEU A 169 25.19 1.40 14.06
C LEU A 169 26.13 1.88 12.97
N VAL A 170 27.20 1.13 12.70
CA VAL A 170 28.15 1.43 11.63
C VAL A 170 28.05 0.36 10.54
N THR A 171 27.48 0.77 9.40
CA THR A 171 27.19 -0.10 8.24
C THR A 171 28.18 0.07 7.08
N ALA A 172 29.21 0.90 7.21
CA ALA A 172 30.19 1.13 6.15
C ALA A 172 31.38 0.13 6.24
N PRO A 173 31.83 -0.45 5.12
CA PRO A 173 32.94 -1.41 5.08
C PRO A 173 34.33 -0.76 5.23
N THR A 174 34.39 0.49 5.65
CA THR A 174 35.60 1.32 5.71
C THR A 174 35.74 1.98 7.07
N GLU A 175 36.93 2.47 7.34
CA GLU A 175 37.25 3.22 8.56
C GLU A 175 36.28 4.40 8.71
N VAL A 176 35.43 4.35 9.73
CA VAL A 176 34.53 5.45 10.06
C VAL A 176 35.14 6.20 11.22
N LYS A 177 35.40 7.50 11.01
CA LYS A 177 35.83 8.38 12.08
C LYS A 177 34.61 8.88 12.82
N LEU A 178 34.53 8.53 14.11
CA LEU A 178 33.61 9.21 14.99
C LEU A 178 34.28 10.46 15.54
N VAL A 179 33.69 11.63 15.29
CA VAL A 179 34.09 12.88 15.92
C VAL A 179 33.08 13.21 17.00
N CYS A 180 33.53 13.18 18.25
CA CYS A 180 32.75 13.60 19.42
C CYS A 180 33.14 15.03 19.79
N ASN A 181 32.22 15.98 19.60
CA ASN A 181 32.43 17.35 20.02
C ASN A 181 31.74 17.63 21.36
N TYR A 182 32.57 17.86 22.36
CA TYR A 182 32.17 18.33 23.68
C TYR A 182 32.19 19.86 23.67
N TYR A 183 31.02 20.49 23.69
CA TYR A 183 30.84 21.94 23.53
C TYR A 183 31.63 22.79 24.54
N THR A 184 32.01 22.24 25.69
CA THR A 184 32.74 22.97 26.73
C THR A 184 34.25 22.89 26.66
N SER A 185 34.82 21.91 25.96
CA SER A 185 36.27 21.68 25.98
C SER A 185 36.98 21.97 24.66
N ARG A 186 36.26 22.18 23.55
CA ARG A 186 36.81 22.25 22.17
C ARG A 186 37.78 21.10 21.87
N ARG A 187 37.69 19.97 22.59
CA ARG A 187 38.48 18.79 22.29
C ARG A 187 37.65 17.90 21.38
N GLU A 188 38.16 17.72 20.18
CA GLU A 188 37.69 16.71 19.24
C GLU A 188 38.48 15.45 19.58
N THR A 189 37.77 14.38 19.94
CA THR A 189 38.36 13.05 20.06
C THR A 189 37.92 12.22 18.86
N GLU A 190 38.90 11.81 18.06
CA GLU A 190 38.70 10.91 16.93
C GLU A 190 38.80 9.45 17.39
N HIS A 191 37.84 8.64 17.00
CA HIS A 191 37.88 7.19 17.18
C HIS A 191 37.80 6.48 15.83
N THR A 192 38.79 5.64 15.54
CA THR A 192 38.80 4.71 14.41
C THR A 192 38.00 3.46 14.73
N LEU A 193 37.06 3.09 13.86
CA LEU A 193 36.27 1.86 13.97
C LEU A 193 36.83 0.76 13.05
N PRO A 194 37.27 -0.38 13.60
CA PRO A 194 38.03 -1.38 12.83
C PRO A 194 37.18 -2.32 11.97
N THR A 195 35.88 -2.45 12.23
CA THR A 195 34.99 -3.42 11.54
C THR A 195 33.53 -2.95 11.50
N LEU A 196 32.73 -3.54 10.62
CA LEU A 196 31.26 -3.42 10.63
C LEU A 196 30.69 -3.92 11.97
N GLY A 197 29.75 -3.18 12.56
CA GLY A 197 29.10 -3.57 13.81
C GLY A 197 28.29 -2.46 14.46
N VAL A 198 27.58 -2.81 15.54
CA VAL A 198 27.01 -1.83 16.48
C VAL A 198 28.03 -1.55 17.55
N TYR A 199 28.29 -0.26 17.74
CA TYR A 199 29.18 0.25 18.77
C TYR A 199 28.36 1.04 19.77
N VAL A 200 28.57 0.77 21.05
CA VAL A 200 27.95 1.49 22.13
C VAL A 200 28.98 2.44 22.73
N PHE A 201 28.65 3.72 22.74
CA PHE A 201 29.50 4.78 23.25
C PHE A 201 29.12 5.12 24.68
N ASN A 202 30.07 5.00 25.60
CA ASN A 202 29.87 5.46 26.95
C ASN A 202 30.10 6.98 27.02
N VAL A 203 29.00 7.73 27.10
CA VAL A 203 29.05 9.16 27.35
C VAL A 203 29.03 9.35 28.86
N ARG A 204 30.21 9.29 29.49
CA ARG A 204 30.37 9.71 30.89
C ARG A 204 30.28 11.23 30.98
N PRO A 205 29.33 11.81 31.73
CA PRO A 205 29.29 13.25 31.97
C PRO A 205 30.44 13.74 32.88
N SER A 206 31.27 12.85 33.41
CA SER A 206 32.29 13.16 34.44
C SER A 206 33.62 13.64 33.86
N LEU A 207 33.59 14.80 33.21
CA LEU A 207 34.74 15.71 33.23
C LEU A 207 34.30 17.00 33.93
N GLN A 208 34.69 17.09 35.20
CA GLN A 208 34.34 18.16 36.13
C GLN A 208 34.49 19.56 35.52
N GLY A 209 33.36 20.25 35.41
CA GLY A 209 33.22 21.64 34.99
C GLY A 209 31.74 21.88 34.69
N SER A 210 31.05 22.59 35.57
CA SER A 210 29.59 22.58 35.77
C SER A 210 28.69 23.12 34.63
N ASN A 211 29.14 23.14 33.37
CA ASN A 211 28.40 23.76 32.26
C ASN A 211 28.43 22.98 30.93
N ALA A 212 28.53 21.64 30.95
CA ALA A 212 28.50 20.83 29.72
C ALA A 212 27.14 20.96 28.99
N SER A 213 27.10 21.77 27.93
CA SER A 213 25.91 22.01 27.11
C SER A 213 26.08 21.35 25.74
N GLY A 214 25.73 20.06 25.67
CA GLY A 214 25.63 19.31 24.41
C GLY A 214 26.81 18.40 24.10
N LEU A 215 26.48 17.20 23.61
CA LEU A 215 27.37 16.32 22.87
C LEU A 215 26.83 16.29 21.44
N SER A 216 27.71 16.51 20.47
CA SER A 216 27.38 16.27 19.06
C SER A 216 28.33 15.23 18.51
N VAL A 217 27.74 14.19 17.93
CA VAL A 217 28.44 13.05 17.35
C VAL A 217 28.16 13.08 15.86
N TRP A 218 29.18 13.14 15.04
CA TRP A 218 29.03 12.96 13.60
C TRP A 218 30.07 11.98 13.07
N LEU A 219 29.68 11.28 12.01
CA LEU A 219 30.51 10.30 11.33
C LEU A 219 31.20 11.01 10.17
N GLU A 220 32.51 11.12 10.23
CA GLU A 220 33.32 11.51 9.09
C GLU A 220 33.77 10.23 8.38
N SER A 221 33.19 9.98 7.21
CA SER A 221 33.73 9.01 6.29
C SER A 221 34.92 9.66 5.60
N GLU A 222 36.16 9.22 5.90
CA GLU A 222 37.25 9.46 4.95
C GLU A 222 36.82 8.83 3.63
N THR A 223 36.80 9.60 2.53
CA THR A 223 36.40 9.07 1.21
C THR A 223 37.36 7.94 0.85
N PRO A 224 36.93 6.67 0.85
CA PRO A 224 37.86 5.57 0.65
C PRO A 224 38.24 5.56 -0.81
N THR A 225 39.53 5.60 -1.12
CA THR A 225 40.02 5.31 -2.46
C THR A 225 39.98 3.80 -2.66
N TYR A 226 38.92 3.30 -3.27
CA TYR A 226 38.79 1.89 -3.61
C TYR A 226 39.59 1.62 -4.88
N LEU A 227 40.59 0.75 -4.79
CA LEU A 227 41.36 0.27 -5.93
C LEU A 227 40.78 -1.06 -6.42
N ALA A 228 40.45 -1.15 -7.70
CA ALA A 228 39.98 -2.38 -8.33
C ALA A 228 40.79 -2.67 -9.59
N THR A 229 41.14 -3.94 -9.79
CA THR A 229 41.74 -4.43 -11.04
C THR A 229 40.74 -5.37 -11.69
N ALA A 230 40.45 -5.14 -12.96
CA ALA A 230 39.55 -5.98 -13.75
C ALA A 230 40.25 -6.42 -15.04
N THR A 231 39.91 -7.63 -15.49
CA THR A 231 40.31 -8.15 -16.79
C THR A 231 39.06 -8.30 -17.64
N ALA A 232 39.07 -7.74 -18.84
CA ALA A 232 38.00 -7.89 -19.81
C ALA A 232 38.56 -8.60 -21.04
N THR A 233 37.84 -9.62 -21.49
CA THR A 233 38.07 -10.25 -22.78
C THR A 233 36.98 -9.76 -23.73
N VAL A 234 37.37 -9.11 -24.82
CA VAL A 234 36.46 -8.75 -25.91
C VAL A 234 36.72 -9.72 -27.04
N ASN A 235 35.71 -10.52 -27.37
CA ASN A 235 35.72 -11.36 -28.56
C ASN A 235 35.19 -10.55 -29.74
N CYS A 236 35.75 -10.73 -30.93
CA CYS A 236 35.08 -10.34 -32.18
C CYS A 236 33.88 -11.25 -32.37
N GLU A 237 32.76 -11.00 -31.69
CA GLU A 237 31.48 -11.70 -31.92
C GLU A 237 30.66 -11.03 -33.03
N GLN A 238 31.32 -10.31 -33.95
CA GLN A 238 30.72 -10.05 -35.26
C GLN A 238 31.02 -11.25 -36.15
N ALA A 239 29.96 -12.00 -36.45
CA ALA A 239 30.06 -13.20 -37.27
C ALA A 239 30.78 -12.93 -38.61
N GLY A 240 31.74 -13.81 -38.90
CA GLY A 240 32.72 -13.67 -39.96
C GLY A 240 34.11 -13.26 -39.46
N TYR A 241 34.28 -12.83 -38.21
CA TYR A 241 35.57 -12.40 -37.68
C TYR A 241 36.06 -13.31 -36.56
N ILE A 242 37.30 -13.78 -36.63
CA ILE A 242 37.92 -14.60 -35.57
C ILE A 242 39.01 -13.77 -34.89
N GLY A 243 38.83 -13.46 -33.60
CA GLY A 243 39.81 -12.77 -32.78
C GLY A 243 39.29 -12.54 -31.36
N SER A 244 40.16 -12.65 -30.37
CA SER A 244 39.87 -12.24 -29.00
C SER A 244 41.03 -11.40 -28.46
N MET A 245 40.70 -10.35 -27.72
CA MET A 245 41.67 -9.51 -27.06
C MET A 245 41.32 -9.45 -25.58
N THR A 246 42.29 -9.81 -24.74
CA THR A 246 42.17 -9.68 -23.28
C THR A 246 42.99 -8.49 -22.84
N ALA A 247 42.38 -7.57 -22.09
CA ALA A 247 43.08 -6.47 -21.45
C ALA A 247 42.76 -6.43 -19.96
N THR A 248 43.77 -6.07 -19.16
CA THR A 248 43.63 -5.84 -17.73
C THR A 248 43.81 -4.36 -17.45
N ALA A 249 42.92 -3.78 -16.67
CA ALA A 249 43.00 -2.39 -16.24
C ALA A 249 42.77 -2.28 -14.74
N THR A 250 43.50 -1.35 -14.12
CA THR A 250 43.27 -0.93 -12.74
C THR A 250 42.69 0.48 -12.74
N ASP A 251 41.69 0.68 -11.90
CA ASP A 251 41.09 2.00 -11.69
C ASP A 251 40.70 2.22 -10.23
N PHE A 252 40.44 3.49 -9.90
CA PHE A 252 40.08 3.91 -8.55
C PHE A 252 38.72 4.61 -8.50
N SER A 253 38.02 4.47 -7.38
CA SER A 253 36.84 5.26 -7.07
C SER A 253 36.82 5.70 -5.62
N THR A 254 36.33 6.91 -5.39
CA THR A 254 36.03 7.45 -4.05
C THR A 254 34.61 7.15 -3.58
N LEU A 255 33.78 6.54 -4.44
CA LEU A 255 32.35 6.30 -4.18
C LEU A 255 32.11 4.94 -3.52
N THR A 256 32.42 3.82 -4.20
CA THR A 256 32.20 2.46 -3.68
C THR A 256 33.13 1.43 -4.35
N LYS A 257 33.32 0.23 -3.75
CA LYS A 257 34.02 -0.91 -4.40
C LYS A 257 33.35 -1.35 -5.73
N PRO A 258 32.01 -1.49 -5.81
CA PRO A 258 31.34 -1.76 -7.09
C PRO A 258 31.59 -0.69 -8.15
N ASP A 259 31.67 0.59 -7.76
CA ASP A 259 31.96 1.67 -8.70
C ASP A 259 33.41 1.62 -9.20
N ALA A 260 34.40 1.38 -8.32
CA ALA A 260 35.79 1.15 -8.72
C ALA A 260 35.91 -0.04 -9.69
N LEU A 261 35.21 -1.14 -9.40
CA LEU A 261 35.19 -2.32 -10.27
C LEU A 261 34.52 -2.02 -11.62
N THR A 262 33.41 -1.27 -11.62
CA THR A 262 32.71 -0.85 -12.85
C THR A 262 33.62 0.02 -13.73
N LYS A 263 34.34 0.96 -13.13
CA LYS A 263 35.33 1.80 -13.82
C LYS A 263 36.49 0.97 -14.38
N ALA A 264 37.06 0.08 -13.57
CA ALA A 264 38.11 -0.84 -14.01
C ALA A 264 37.66 -1.75 -15.15
N MET A 265 36.42 -2.27 -15.09
CA MET A 265 35.83 -3.08 -16.15
C MET A 265 35.58 -2.29 -17.44
N SER A 266 35.03 -1.08 -17.35
CA SER A 266 34.82 -0.21 -18.52
C SER A 266 36.15 0.16 -19.19
N LYS A 267 37.17 0.44 -18.39
CA LYS A 267 38.52 0.76 -18.89
C LYS A 267 39.18 -0.46 -19.53
N ALA A 268 39.10 -1.63 -18.89
CA ALA A 268 39.60 -2.89 -19.45
C ALA A 268 38.89 -3.24 -20.76
N ALA A 269 37.57 -3.07 -20.84
CA ALA A 269 36.79 -3.31 -22.06
C ALA A 269 37.18 -2.35 -23.19
N SER A 270 37.33 -1.05 -22.90
CA SER A 270 37.78 -0.07 -23.91
C SER A 270 39.18 -0.34 -24.44
N LEU A 271 40.12 -0.77 -23.57
CA LEU A 271 41.47 -1.15 -23.96
C LEU A 271 41.50 -2.44 -24.79
N ALA A 272 40.69 -3.43 -24.43
CA ALA A 272 40.53 -4.65 -25.21
C ALA A 272 39.94 -4.32 -26.59
N GLN A 273 38.94 -3.45 -26.66
CA GLN A 273 38.27 -3.08 -27.91
C GLN A 273 39.14 -2.20 -28.83
N ALA A 274 39.94 -1.28 -28.27
CA ALA A 274 40.84 -0.42 -29.05
C ALA A 274 41.97 -1.21 -29.74
N ASN A 275 42.35 -2.36 -29.19
CA ASN A 275 43.42 -3.22 -29.71
C ASN A 275 42.90 -4.46 -30.45
N LEU A 276 41.59 -4.63 -30.54
CA LEU A 276 40.97 -5.75 -31.22
C LEU A 276 41.06 -5.54 -32.74
N VAL A 277 41.88 -6.34 -33.41
CA VAL A 277 41.93 -6.40 -34.88
C VAL A 277 41.04 -7.56 -35.33
N CYS A 278 39.83 -7.23 -35.79
CA CYS A 278 38.94 -8.20 -36.40
C CYS A 278 39.29 -8.33 -37.90
N VAL A 279 39.63 -9.55 -38.36
CA VAL A 279 39.82 -9.89 -39.80
C VAL A 279 38.52 -10.47 -40.39
N VAL A 280 38.02 -9.89 -41.49
CA VAL A 280 36.74 -10.31 -42.14
C VAL A 280 36.93 -11.63 -42.88
N ASP A 281 36.04 -12.60 -42.65
CA ASP A 281 35.78 -13.69 -43.59
C ASP A 281 34.76 -13.18 -44.63
N GLU A 282 35.22 -13.08 -45.86
CA GLU A 282 34.49 -12.57 -47.03
C GLU A 282 33.27 -13.44 -47.40
N ASN A 283 33.14 -14.63 -46.78
CA ASN A 283 32.08 -15.60 -47.04
C ASN A 283 30.95 -15.62 -46.00
N ALA A 284 30.91 -14.67 -45.06
CA ALA A 284 29.88 -14.65 -44.02
C ALA A 284 28.47 -14.38 -44.58
N VAL A 285 27.53 -15.30 -44.34
CA VAL A 285 26.13 -15.16 -44.74
C VAL A 285 25.47 -14.01 -43.96
N GLN A 286 24.89 -13.05 -44.69
CA GLN A 286 24.16 -11.92 -44.10
C GLN A 286 22.66 -12.26 -44.00
N TYR A 287 22.13 -12.27 -42.77
CA TYR A 287 20.71 -12.41 -42.48
C TYR A 287 20.04 -11.04 -42.45
N THR A 288 18.86 -10.92 -43.06
CA THR A 288 18.07 -9.67 -43.08
C THR A 288 16.68 -9.95 -42.52
N SER A 289 16.19 -9.07 -41.65
CA SER A 289 14.83 -9.15 -41.10
C SER A 289 14.17 -7.78 -41.08
N THR A 290 12.86 -7.77 -41.31
CA THR A 290 12.01 -6.57 -41.25
C THR A 290 10.91 -6.82 -40.23
N GLN A 291 10.77 -5.93 -39.26
CA GLN A 291 9.79 -6.03 -38.19
C GLN A 291 8.99 -4.74 -38.04
N SER A 292 7.74 -4.87 -37.62
CA SER A 292 6.83 -3.76 -37.35
C SER A 292 6.35 -3.76 -35.91
N TYR A 293 6.23 -2.59 -35.31
CA TYR A 293 5.69 -2.42 -33.96
C TYR A 293 4.77 -1.19 -33.91
N THR A 294 3.61 -1.34 -33.25
CA THR A 294 2.66 -0.25 -33.00
C THR A 294 2.72 0.15 -31.53
N ALA A 295 3.12 1.40 -31.28
CA ALA A 295 3.02 2.02 -29.98
C ALA A 295 1.63 2.64 -29.80
N HIS A 296 1.08 2.54 -28.59
CA HIS A 296 -0.21 3.11 -28.21
C HIS A 296 -0.02 4.03 -27.01
N CYS A 297 -0.83 5.10 -26.93
CA CYS A 297 -0.88 5.94 -25.75
C CYS A 297 -1.45 5.19 -24.54
N SER A 298 -1.04 5.60 -23.34
CA SER A 298 -1.61 5.11 -22.08
C SER A 298 -3.06 5.58 -21.90
N ASP A 299 -3.79 4.95 -20.97
CA ASP A 299 -5.16 5.33 -20.61
C ASP A 299 -5.29 6.85 -20.35
N GLY A 300 -6.36 7.44 -20.87
CA GLY A 300 -6.61 8.89 -20.80
C GLY A 300 -6.00 9.72 -21.95
N TYR A 301 -5.26 9.11 -22.87
CA TYR A 301 -4.73 9.75 -24.07
C TYR A 301 -5.11 8.98 -25.33
N THR A 302 -5.23 9.69 -26.45
CA THR A 302 -5.46 9.10 -27.79
C THR A 302 -4.25 9.33 -28.69
N GLY A 303 -3.89 8.28 -29.43
CA GLY A 303 -2.75 8.26 -30.35
C GLY A 303 -2.20 6.84 -30.51
N SER A 304 -1.76 6.51 -31.72
CA SER A 304 -0.99 5.31 -32.02
C SER A 304 -0.02 5.59 -33.16
N TYR A 305 1.15 4.97 -33.13
CA TYR A 305 2.13 5.09 -34.20
C TYR A 305 2.76 3.73 -34.49
N THR A 306 2.78 3.34 -35.78
CA THR A 306 3.41 2.10 -36.24
C THR A 306 4.73 2.42 -36.92
N SER A 307 5.82 1.79 -36.48
CA SER A 307 7.12 1.83 -37.15
C SER A 307 7.46 0.47 -37.74
N THR A 308 8.09 0.48 -38.91
CA THR A 308 8.66 -0.70 -39.56
C THR A 308 10.14 -0.47 -39.80
N GLN A 309 10.99 -1.38 -39.33
CA GLN A 309 12.43 -1.27 -39.44
C GLN A 309 13.04 -2.54 -40.03
N THR A 310 14.07 -2.36 -40.84
CA THR A 310 14.88 -3.46 -41.40
C THR A 310 16.28 -3.41 -40.82
N ARG A 311 16.78 -4.57 -40.39
CA ARG A 311 18.14 -4.73 -39.86
C ARG A 311 18.77 -6.00 -40.42
N THR A 312 20.10 -5.97 -40.50
CA THR A 312 20.91 -7.10 -40.93
C THR A 312 21.76 -7.63 -39.76
N SER A 313 22.04 -8.92 -39.76
CA SER A 313 22.97 -9.58 -38.85
C SER A 313 23.80 -10.60 -39.61
N PHE A 314 25.04 -10.78 -39.22
CA PHE A 314 25.85 -11.91 -39.68
C PHE A 314 25.75 -13.12 -38.73
N ILE A 315 25.18 -12.94 -37.52
CA ILE A 315 25.14 -13.96 -36.47
C ILE A 315 24.08 -15.01 -36.77
N SER A 316 22.83 -14.57 -36.93
CA SER A 316 21.69 -15.44 -37.20
C SER A 316 20.47 -14.63 -37.67
N GLN A 317 19.47 -15.32 -38.19
CA GLN A 317 18.17 -14.73 -38.50
C GLN A 317 17.45 -14.18 -37.25
N GLU A 318 17.61 -14.84 -36.10
CA GLU A 318 17.00 -14.43 -34.82
C GLU A 318 17.62 -13.11 -34.29
N ASP A 319 18.93 -12.93 -34.46
CA ASP A 319 19.59 -11.68 -34.11
C ASP A 319 19.15 -10.53 -35.03
N ALA A 320 19.05 -10.77 -36.35
CA ALA A 320 18.51 -9.79 -37.29
C ALA A 320 17.06 -9.40 -36.92
N TYR A 321 16.24 -10.38 -36.53
CA TYR A 321 14.87 -10.17 -36.05
C TYR A 321 14.83 -9.29 -34.80
N THR A 322 15.61 -9.66 -33.77
CA THR A 322 15.66 -8.92 -32.49
C THR A 322 16.10 -7.47 -32.71
N LYS A 323 17.12 -7.24 -33.55
CA LYS A 323 17.58 -5.90 -33.91
C LYS A 323 16.51 -5.09 -34.64
N ALA A 324 15.80 -5.70 -35.59
CA ALA A 324 14.72 -5.05 -36.33
C ALA A 324 13.55 -4.68 -35.40
N LEU A 325 13.15 -5.59 -34.51
CA LEU A 325 12.05 -5.36 -33.56
C LEU A 325 12.39 -4.25 -32.55
N ASN A 326 13.57 -4.30 -31.93
CA ASN A 326 14.01 -3.27 -30.98
C ASN A 326 14.09 -1.89 -31.64
N ALA A 327 14.56 -1.82 -32.88
CA ALA A 327 14.59 -0.58 -33.64
C ALA A 327 13.17 -0.06 -33.94
N ALA A 328 12.24 -0.94 -34.32
CA ALA A 328 10.85 -0.56 -34.58
C ALA A 328 10.16 -0.07 -33.31
N GLN A 329 10.40 -0.70 -32.16
CA GLN A 329 9.90 -0.28 -30.85
C GLN A 329 10.41 1.11 -30.46
N ALA A 330 11.72 1.32 -30.54
CA ALA A 330 12.34 2.60 -30.17
C ALA A 330 11.84 3.75 -31.07
N ASP A 331 11.77 3.55 -32.39
CA ASP A 331 11.26 4.57 -33.32
C ASP A 331 9.77 4.83 -33.11
N ALA A 332 8.97 3.79 -32.88
CA ALA A 332 7.54 3.95 -32.66
C ALA A 332 7.22 4.71 -31.37
N GLN A 333 7.96 4.43 -30.28
CA GLN A 333 7.82 5.14 -29.02
C GLN A 333 8.30 6.59 -29.13
N ALA A 334 9.41 6.84 -29.82
CA ALA A 334 9.95 8.20 -29.99
C ALA A 334 9.04 9.11 -30.82
N LYS A 335 8.22 8.55 -31.73
CA LYS A 335 7.29 9.29 -32.60
C LYS A 335 5.84 9.25 -32.15
N LEU A 336 5.54 8.54 -31.06
CA LEU A 336 4.18 8.50 -30.50
C LEU A 336 3.81 9.89 -29.97
N VAL A 337 2.80 10.52 -30.60
CA VAL A 337 2.20 11.76 -30.11
C VAL A 337 0.90 11.42 -29.41
N CYS A 338 0.82 11.73 -28.11
CA CYS A 338 -0.36 11.50 -27.30
C CYS A 338 -1.11 12.81 -27.08
N THR A 339 -2.40 12.81 -27.41
CA THR A 339 -3.31 13.93 -27.12
C THR A 339 -4.27 13.50 -26.02
N PRO A 340 -4.63 14.37 -25.06
CA PRO A 340 -5.61 14.02 -24.03
C PRO A 340 -6.89 13.49 -24.68
N ALA A 341 -7.39 12.36 -24.21
CA ALA A 341 -8.64 11.82 -24.70
C ALA A 341 -9.75 12.83 -24.39
N VAL A 342 -10.57 13.15 -25.40
CA VAL A 342 -11.75 14.00 -25.20
C VAL A 342 -12.63 13.30 -24.18
N THR A 343 -12.82 13.95 -23.03
CA THR A 343 -13.70 13.44 -21.98
C THR A 343 -15.07 14.06 -22.19
N TYR A 344 -16.03 13.23 -22.57
CA TYR A 344 -17.44 13.59 -22.64
C TYR A 344 -18.05 13.47 -21.26
N THR A 345 -18.79 14.49 -20.84
CA THR A 345 -19.52 14.50 -19.58
C THR A 345 -20.99 14.70 -19.90
N SER A 346 -21.86 13.91 -19.28
CA SER A 346 -23.31 14.01 -19.43
C SER A 346 -24.02 13.95 -18.10
N THR A 347 -25.13 14.67 -18.00
CA THR A 347 -26.05 14.65 -16.87
C THR A 347 -27.42 14.27 -17.39
N GLN A 348 -28.04 13.23 -16.81
CA GLN A 348 -29.34 12.72 -17.22
C GLN A 348 -30.28 12.62 -16.02
N THR A 349 -31.56 12.85 -16.26
CA THR A 349 -32.63 12.77 -15.26
C THR A 349 -33.61 11.67 -15.65
N TYR A 350 -34.04 10.87 -14.69
CA TYR A 350 -35.05 9.83 -14.89
C TYR A 350 -36.06 9.87 -13.74
N THR A 351 -37.33 9.64 -14.06
CA THR A 351 -38.42 9.51 -13.10
C THR A 351 -39.00 8.11 -13.18
N ALA A 352 -38.92 7.37 -12.07
CA ALA A 352 -39.60 6.10 -11.89
C ALA A 352 -41.03 6.35 -11.39
N TYR A 353 -41.98 5.56 -11.88
CA TYR A 353 -43.40 5.62 -11.51
C TYR A 353 -43.87 4.26 -11.02
N CYS A 354 -44.78 4.25 -10.07
CA CYS A 354 -45.44 3.03 -9.62
C CYS A 354 -46.34 2.44 -10.72
N PRO A 355 -46.53 1.11 -10.72
CA PRO A 355 -47.46 0.45 -11.64
C PRO A 355 -48.91 0.90 -11.40
N GLU A 356 -49.78 0.61 -12.38
CA GLU A 356 -51.22 0.88 -12.27
C GLU A 356 -51.80 0.22 -11.02
N GLY A 357 -52.56 0.99 -10.22
CA GLY A 357 -53.10 0.53 -8.93
C GLY A 357 -52.27 0.94 -7.71
N GLU A 358 -51.10 1.54 -7.89
CA GLU A 358 -50.26 2.07 -6.81
C GLU A 358 -49.98 3.58 -6.99
N GLN A 359 -49.67 4.29 -5.90
CA GLN A 359 -49.25 5.70 -5.90
C GLN A 359 -47.78 5.81 -5.56
N GLY A 360 -47.06 6.63 -6.33
CA GLY A 360 -45.68 6.98 -6.06
C GLY A 360 -44.90 7.35 -7.32
N SER A 361 -43.94 8.24 -7.16
CA SER A 361 -42.92 8.53 -8.18
C SER A 361 -41.64 9.00 -7.50
N TYR A 362 -40.49 8.67 -8.09
CA TYR A 362 -39.20 9.13 -7.62
C TYR A 362 -38.34 9.60 -8.80
N THR A 363 -37.71 10.77 -8.67
CA THR A 363 -36.86 11.36 -9.72
C THR A 363 -35.42 11.47 -9.24
N SER A 364 -34.47 10.95 -10.02
CA SER A 364 -33.04 11.15 -9.81
C SER A 364 -32.38 11.82 -11.01
N THR A 365 -31.31 12.58 -10.72
CA THR A 365 -30.39 13.13 -11.72
C THR A 365 -28.98 12.65 -11.44
N LYS A 366 -28.34 12.01 -12.42
CA LYS A 366 -26.97 11.49 -12.31
C LYS A 366 -26.07 12.03 -13.41
N GLN A 367 -24.78 12.13 -13.09
CA GLN A 367 -23.72 12.53 -14.00
C GLN A 367 -22.79 11.35 -14.28
N ALA A 368 -22.34 11.20 -15.52
CA ALA A 368 -21.32 10.23 -15.91
C ALA A 368 -20.37 10.81 -16.96
N THR A 369 -19.17 10.22 -17.04
CA THR A 369 -18.14 10.56 -18.03
C THR A 369 -17.83 9.38 -18.95
N SER A 370 -17.40 9.70 -20.18
CA SER A 370 -16.92 8.73 -21.16
C SER A 370 -15.77 9.29 -21.98
N THR A 371 -14.82 8.44 -22.35
CA THR A 371 -13.76 8.74 -23.33
C THR A 371 -14.11 8.23 -24.73
N ILE A 372 -15.26 7.57 -24.90
CA ILE A 372 -15.69 6.94 -26.16
C ILE A 372 -16.48 7.93 -27.01
N SER A 373 -17.61 8.43 -26.48
CA SER A 373 -18.48 9.39 -27.18
C SER A 373 -19.44 10.07 -26.21
N GLN A 374 -20.08 11.15 -26.65
CA GLN A 374 -21.17 11.78 -25.90
C GLN A 374 -22.34 10.80 -25.67
N ALA A 375 -22.69 9.99 -26.68
CA ALA A 375 -23.77 9.01 -26.56
C ALA A 375 -23.49 7.93 -25.50
N ASP A 376 -22.22 7.52 -25.32
CA ASP A 376 -21.84 6.60 -24.26
C ASP A 376 -21.91 7.27 -22.87
N ALA A 377 -21.48 8.53 -22.75
CA ALA A 377 -21.65 9.29 -21.51
C ALA A 377 -23.14 9.45 -21.15
N ASP A 378 -23.99 9.74 -22.14
CA ASP A 378 -25.44 9.84 -21.97
C ASP A 378 -26.05 8.50 -21.51
N ALA A 379 -25.68 7.39 -22.16
CA ALA A 379 -26.16 6.06 -21.80
C ALA A 379 -25.78 5.67 -20.36
N LYS A 380 -24.54 5.97 -19.95
CA LYS A 380 -24.06 5.75 -18.57
C LYS A 380 -24.80 6.60 -17.55
N ALA A 381 -24.96 7.90 -17.83
CA ALA A 381 -25.67 8.82 -16.94
C ALA A 381 -27.14 8.42 -16.78
N PHE A 382 -27.81 8.04 -17.88
CA PHE A 382 -29.20 7.57 -17.86
C PHE A 382 -29.35 6.25 -17.10
N ALA A 383 -28.48 5.26 -17.35
CA ALA A 383 -28.53 3.98 -16.64
C ALA A 383 -28.36 4.16 -15.12
N ALA A 384 -27.47 5.06 -14.69
CA ALA A 384 -27.28 5.39 -13.29
C ALA A 384 -28.50 6.10 -12.68
N ALA A 385 -29.08 7.09 -13.37
CA ALA A 385 -30.28 7.79 -12.91
C ALA A 385 -31.49 6.84 -12.80
N LYS A 386 -31.63 5.92 -13.76
CA LYS A 386 -32.66 4.88 -13.76
C LYS A 386 -32.51 3.94 -12.57
N ALA A 387 -31.33 3.35 -12.39
CA ALA A 387 -31.07 2.39 -11.31
C ALA A 387 -31.34 3.00 -9.93
N GLU A 388 -30.92 4.24 -9.68
CA GLU A 388 -31.20 4.90 -8.41
C GLU A 388 -32.68 5.22 -8.23
N SER A 389 -33.36 5.68 -9.29
CA SER A 389 -34.77 6.02 -9.17
C SER A 389 -35.64 4.79 -8.92
N GLU A 390 -35.33 3.67 -9.57
CA GLU A 390 -36.02 2.40 -9.35
C GLU A 390 -35.72 1.83 -7.96
N ALA A 391 -34.49 1.96 -7.46
CA ALA A 391 -34.12 1.49 -6.12
C ALA A 391 -34.79 2.27 -4.98
N ASN A 392 -35.11 3.56 -5.20
CA ASN A 392 -35.72 4.44 -4.20
C ASN A 392 -37.23 4.65 -4.41
N LEU A 393 -37.83 4.03 -5.43
CA LEU A 393 -39.26 4.11 -5.66
C LEU A 393 -40.00 3.38 -4.52
N LEU A 394 -40.80 4.12 -3.78
CA LEU A 394 -41.72 3.57 -2.79
C LEU A 394 -43.13 3.64 -3.35
N CYS A 395 -43.74 2.48 -3.55
CA CYS A 395 -45.10 2.37 -4.01
C CYS A 395 -46.04 2.05 -2.85
N ILE A 396 -47.07 2.87 -2.73
CA ILE A 396 -48.14 2.69 -1.76
C ILE A 396 -49.34 2.20 -2.56
N PRO A 397 -49.99 1.08 -2.19
CA PRO A 397 -51.24 0.67 -2.82
C PRO A 397 -52.19 1.87 -2.84
N ASN A 398 -52.85 2.14 -3.98
CA ASN A 398 -54.02 3.00 -3.92
C ASN A 398 -54.97 2.31 -2.96
N GLU A 399 -55.23 2.91 -1.79
CA GLU A 399 -56.28 2.40 -0.94
C GLU A 399 -57.52 2.31 -1.82
N PRO A 400 -58.16 1.12 -1.89
CA PRO A 400 -59.40 1.02 -2.62
C PRO A 400 -60.28 2.15 -2.08
N ASN A 401 -60.86 2.92 -3.00
CA ASN A 401 -61.87 3.92 -2.64
C ASN A 401 -63.07 3.13 -2.11
N ILE A 402 -62.95 2.69 -0.86
CA ILE A 402 -63.95 1.96 -0.12
C ILE A 402 -65.04 2.98 0.11
N ASN A 403 -66.19 2.78 -0.51
CA ASN A 403 -67.39 3.51 -0.15
C ASN A 403 -67.83 2.97 1.22
N PRO A 404 -67.56 3.67 2.34
CA PRO A 404 -67.73 3.11 3.67
C PRO A 404 -69.21 2.78 3.93
N TYR A 405 -70.11 3.57 3.36
CA TYR A 405 -71.56 3.31 3.42
C TYR A 405 -71.93 1.96 2.80
N LEU A 406 -71.41 1.63 1.63
CA LEU A 406 -71.76 0.37 0.95
C LEU A 406 -71.24 -0.85 1.72
N GLU A 407 -70.03 -0.78 2.26
CA GLU A 407 -69.49 -1.85 3.12
C GLU A 407 -70.29 -2.01 4.40
N GLY A 408 -70.60 -0.90 5.07
CA GLY A 408 -71.46 -0.91 6.24
C GLY A 408 -72.80 -1.57 5.93
N TYR A 409 -73.43 -1.16 4.83
CA TYR A 409 -74.70 -1.70 4.36
C TYR A 409 -74.67 -3.21 4.12
N GLN A 410 -73.65 -3.71 3.44
CA GLN A 410 -73.49 -5.14 3.20
C GLN A 410 -73.29 -5.91 4.52
N GLN A 411 -72.48 -5.39 5.44
CA GLN A 411 -72.26 -6.01 6.74
C GLN A 411 -73.55 -6.03 7.59
N GLY A 412 -74.33 -4.95 7.58
CA GLY A 412 -75.62 -4.88 8.25
C GLY A 412 -76.60 -5.93 7.72
N HIS A 413 -76.65 -6.12 6.40
CA HIS A 413 -77.44 -7.18 5.76
C HIS A 413 -77.01 -8.59 6.21
N ILE A 414 -75.71 -8.87 6.20
CA ILE A 414 -75.15 -10.17 6.60
C ILE A 414 -75.49 -10.47 8.07
N ASP A 415 -75.28 -9.51 8.95
CA ASP A 415 -75.49 -9.73 10.38
C ASP A 415 -76.98 -9.94 10.71
N ALA A 416 -77.87 -9.16 10.08
CA ALA A 416 -79.32 -9.34 10.21
C ALA A 416 -79.79 -10.71 9.71
N ALA A 417 -79.27 -11.16 8.55
CA ALA A 417 -79.58 -12.48 8.00
C ALA A 417 -79.08 -13.64 8.89
N SER A 418 -78.03 -13.39 9.69
CA SER A 418 -77.49 -14.36 10.65
C SER A 418 -78.13 -14.31 12.05
N TYR A 419 -79.15 -13.46 12.24
CA TYR A 419 -79.82 -13.22 13.53
C TYR A 419 -78.86 -12.76 14.64
N ALA A 420 -77.78 -12.06 14.30
CA ALA A 420 -76.98 -11.40 15.31
C ALA A 420 -77.85 -10.37 16.06
N PRO A 421 -77.53 -10.01 17.32
CA PRO A 421 -78.11 -8.82 17.93
C PRO A 421 -77.53 -7.57 17.27
N TYR A 422 -78.37 -6.55 17.07
CA TYR A 422 -77.93 -5.27 16.50
C TYR A 422 -76.81 -4.67 17.35
N ARG A 423 -75.64 -4.53 16.76
CA ARG A 423 -74.50 -3.82 17.37
C ARG A 423 -74.60 -2.41 16.79
N GLY A 424 -74.69 -1.37 17.62
CA GLY A 424 -74.94 0.01 17.20
C GLY A 424 -73.84 0.66 16.34
N GLY A 425 -73.45 0.04 15.22
CA GLY A 425 -72.46 0.53 14.27
C GLY A 425 -71.12 0.86 14.93
N SER A 426 -70.52 -0.03 15.72
CA SER A 426 -69.13 0.20 16.11
C SER A 426 -68.25 0.09 14.86
N CYS A 427 -67.55 1.17 14.51
CA CYS A 427 -66.70 1.17 13.31
C CYS A 427 -65.69 0.01 13.35
N PRO A 428 -65.50 -0.69 12.23
CA PRO A 428 -64.62 -1.84 12.18
C PRO A 428 -63.20 -1.43 12.58
N MET A 429 -62.69 -1.95 13.70
CA MET A 429 -61.34 -1.62 14.17
C MET A 429 -60.21 -2.06 13.22
N HIS A 430 -60.53 -2.85 12.19
CA HIS A 430 -59.57 -3.35 11.21
C HIS A 430 -59.39 -2.43 10.00
N ILE A 431 -60.18 -1.35 9.88
CA ILE A 431 -60.06 -0.35 8.81
C ILE A 431 -59.85 1.02 9.47
N ILE A 432 -58.79 1.74 9.08
CA ILE A 432 -58.56 3.10 9.54
C ILE A 432 -59.51 4.02 8.75
N LEU A 433 -60.75 4.15 9.24
CA LEU A 433 -61.72 5.11 8.70
C LEU A 433 -61.50 6.48 9.36
N THR A 434 -61.57 7.55 8.58
CA THR A 434 -61.75 8.90 9.13
C THR A 434 -63.06 8.98 9.92
N LEU A 435 -63.22 10.00 10.75
CA LEU A 435 -64.44 10.19 11.54
C LEU A 435 -65.69 10.27 10.63
N GLU A 436 -65.57 10.94 9.48
CA GLU A 436 -66.67 11.06 8.51
C GLU A 436 -67.00 9.72 7.83
N GLU A 437 -65.99 8.98 7.39
CA GLU A 437 -66.17 7.66 6.78
C GLU A 437 -66.74 6.64 7.79
N CYS A 438 -66.35 6.75 9.06
CA CYS A 438 -66.93 5.96 10.15
C CYS A 438 -68.43 6.26 10.33
N GLU A 439 -68.86 7.52 10.25
CA GLU A 439 -70.29 7.86 10.29
C GLU A 439 -71.03 7.38 9.03
N GLN A 440 -70.41 7.44 7.85
CA GLN A 440 -70.97 6.88 6.62
C GLN A 440 -71.14 5.35 6.71
N TRP A 441 -70.13 4.65 7.24
CA TRP A 441 -70.20 3.20 7.46
C TRP A 441 -71.31 2.83 8.44
N LYS A 442 -71.45 3.56 9.55
CA LYS A 442 -72.54 3.37 10.52
C LYS A 442 -73.91 3.54 9.89
N ALA A 443 -74.09 4.62 9.12
CA ALA A 443 -75.35 4.89 8.43
C ALA A 443 -75.69 3.73 7.47
N GLY A 444 -74.71 3.28 6.68
CA GLY A 444 -74.84 2.12 5.81
C GLY A 444 -75.26 0.87 6.58
N TYR A 445 -74.56 0.54 7.66
CA TYR A 445 -74.83 -0.63 8.51
C TYR A 445 -76.25 -0.61 9.06
N SER A 446 -76.70 0.51 9.63
CA SER A 446 -78.06 0.66 10.14
C SER A 446 -79.11 0.47 9.05
N ASP A 447 -78.88 1.00 7.85
CA ASP A 447 -79.81 0.87 6.73
C ASP A 447 -79.89 -0.58 6.22
N GLY A 448 -78.74 -1.24 6.05
CA GLY A 448 -78.68 -2.62 5.60
C GLY A 448 -79.30 -3.61 6.59
N TRP A 449 -79.07 -3.40 7.89
CA TRP A 449 -79.70 -4.20 8.95
C TRP A 449 -81.23 -4.10 8.94
N ARG A 450 -81.74 -2.87 8.83
CA ARG A 450 -83.18 -2.60 8.83
C ARG A 450 -83.86 -3.22 7.62
N GLU A 451 -83.23 -3.13 6.45
CA GLU A 451 -83.78 -3.67 5.21
C GLU A 451 -83.82 -5.20 5.19
N ALA A 452 -82.81 -5.88 5.74
CA ALA A 452 -82.75 -7.34 5.84
C ALA A 452 -83.79 -7.95 6.80
N GLY A 453 -84.68 -7.15 7.39
CA GLY A 453 -85.72 -7.63 8.29
C GLY A 453 -85.21 -7.95 9.68
N GLY A 454 -84.07 -7.39 10.08
CA GLY A 454 -83.60 -7.36 11.48
C GLY A 454 -84.55 -6.51 12.33
N GLY A 455 -85.77 -7.02 12.55
CA GLY A 455 -86.79 -6.36 13.32
C GLY A 455 -86.25 -6.03 14.70
N ALA A 456 -86.47 -4.78 15.14
CA ALA A 456 -86.24 -4.38 16.51
C ALA A 456 -87.04 -5.32 17.41
N VAL A 457 -86.38 -6.34 17.97
CA VAL A 457 -86.81 -6.89 19.24
C VAL A 457 -86.48 -5.78 20.23
N GLU A 458 -87.44 -4.88 20.44
CA GLU A 458 -87.40 -3.98 21.60
C GLU A 458 -87.24 -4.87 22.83
N VAL A 459 -86.06 -4.82 23.45
CA VAL A 459 -85.80 -5.37 24.79
C VAL A 459 -85.99 -4.25 25.79
#